data_AF-A0A955T4G0-F1
#
_entry.id   AF-A0A955T4G0-F1
#
_cell.length_a   1.000
_cell.length_b   1.000
_cell.length_c   1.000
_cell.angle_alpha   90.00
_cell.angle_beta   90.00
_cell.angle_gamma   90.00
#
_symmetry.space_group_name_H-M   'P 1'
#
loop_
_entity.id
_entity.type
_entity.pdbx_description
1 polymer ?
#
loop_
_entity_poly.entity_id
_entity_poly.type
_entity_poly.pdbx_seq_one_letter_code
_entity_poly.pdbx_strand_id
1 'polypeptide(L)'
;ADQAHVIIDGAYRRDQVGTEMEAADFDRDGRDDLVLAAPNTLEDLPNESGRVFVLHGRSDWTTNIRLIEALDPVSFPDFQTYDHQIRIIEGPYEFARIGETLGSADLDNNGFPELLLGVPNENVVTQVGNNVATRLRPGRIRLFESPTLFPNPPSIDPIRLADENSDFTFTGESEYDLYGKGIFVTDWNGDGVDDFWAGVPFWERYPVDPADYADDDEGLVTLFRGSGLVDLPSRFLSHEVVYPTGYITSIGGPDDETGPNETLFGASMTEGDVLGADGVTELIIGASRYDTPDNKNDSGAVSIVTRAQMANHPPNFPLELEFDPEAARIFGEGDYDRFGMRLACGDIFPESGDELVVGAPQADGLRNTSGVVYILNVNSQAYPAEGEPTPTRVDTATPIPTFTFTPTNTLTPSNTPTASDTPTASDTPTVTPTFSPTDQASSKFDYDKTGVVDYRDLWMFSSHWMEDATGSSSHESPDLVDFLNEID
;
A
#
# COMPACT_ATOMS: atom_id res chain seq x y z
N ALA A 1 -10.76 -9.06 -19.49
CA ALA A 1 -12.20 -9.41 -19.34
C ALA A 1 -12.47 -10.81 -19.90
N ASP A 2 -12.58 -11.00 -21.22
CA ASP A 2 -13.05 -12.24 -21.88
C ASP A 2 -12.23 -13.54 -21.64
N GLN A 3 -11.13 -13.46 -20.89
CA GLN A 3 -10.28 -14.58 -20.48
C GLN A 3 -10.23 -14.80 -18.96
N ALA A 4 -11.01 -14.04 -18.19
CA ALA A 4 -11.06 -14.18 -16.73
C ALA A 4 -11.69 -15.52 -16.33
N HIS A 5 -11.10 -16.21 -15.35
CA HIS A 5 -11.67 -17.44 -14.78
C HIS A 5 -12.91 -17.13 -13.93
N VAL A 6 -12.91 -16.00 -13.23
CA VAL A 6 -14.02 -15.46 -12.44
C VAL A 6 -14.12 -13.95 -12.65
N ILE A 7 -15.33 -13.41 -12.54
CA ILE A 7 -15.59 -11.97 -12.48
C ILE A 7 -16.33 -11.69 -11.17
N ILE A 8 -15.92 -10.63 -10.48
CA ILE A 8 -16.58 -10.12 -9.27
C ILE A 8 -17.20 -8.77 -9.62
N ASP A 9 -18.53 -8.70 -9.64
CA ASP A 9 -19.29 -7.48 -9.91
C ASP A 9 -19.51 -6.71 -8.60
N GLY A 10 -19.23 -5.40 -8.61
CA GLY A 10 -19.52 -4.48 -7.49
C GLY A 10 -21.00 -4.39 -7.15
N ALA A 11 -21.31 -3.92 -5.94
CA ALA A 11 -22.69 -3.93 -5.44
C ALA A 11 -23.54 -2.82 -6.09
N TYR A 12 -23.06 -1.58 -6.07
CA TYR A 12 -23.73 -0.41 -6.63
C TYR A 12 -22.84 0.34 -7.64
N ARG A 13 -23.44 1.35 -8.28
CA ARG A 13 -22.73 2.27 -9.16
C ARG A 13 -21.75 3.11 -8.34
N ARG A 14 -20.55 3.37 -8.88
CA ARG A 14 -19.49 4.21 -8.29
C ARG A 14 -18.86 3.72 -6.98
N ASP A 15 -19.28 2.57 -6.44
CA ASP A 15 -18.60 1.89 -5.33
C ASP A 15 -17.07 1.77 -5.51
N GLN A 16 -16.62 1.64 -6.77
CA GLN A 16 -15.22 1.40 -7.14
C GLN A 16 -14.65 0.19 -6.37
N VAL A 17 -15.34 -0.95 -6.44
CA VAL A 17 -14.80 -2.17 -5.85
C VAL A 17 -13.47 -2.56 -6.50
N GLY A 18 -12.49 -2.92 -5.69
CA GLY A 18 -11.13 -3.21 -6.14
C GLY A 18 -10.25 -1.96 -6.28
N THR A 19 -10.64 -0.81 -5.70
CA THR A 19 -9.71 0.33 -5.52
C THR A 19 -8.51 -0.06 -4.68
N GLU A 20 -8.71 -0.88 -3.65
CA GLU A 20 -7.67 -1.58 -2.91
C GLU A 20 -8.07 -3.06 -2.73
N MET A 21 -7.08 -3.94 -2.67
CA MET A 21 -7.24 -5.39 -2.54
C MET A 21 -6.10 -5.99 -1.72
N GLU A 22 -6.40 -6.98 -0.88
CA GLU A 22 -5.41 -7.77 -0.13
C GLU A 22 -5.74 -9.27 -0.28
N ALA A 23 -4.74 -10.13 -0.15
CA ALA A 23 -4.93 -11.58 -0.12
C ALA A 23 -4.06 -12.24 0.95
N ALA A 24 -4.68 -12.99 1.86
CA ALA A 24 -4.00 -13.76 2.91
C ALA A 24 -4.91 -14.88 3.44
N ASP A 25 -4.34 -15.95 3.96
CA ASP A 25 -5.04 -17.09 4.58
C ASP A 25 -5.47 -16.73 6.03
N PHE A 26 -6.45 -15.82 6.17
CA PHE A 26 -6.88 -15.27 7.46
C PHE A 26 -7.62 -16.30 8.32
N ASP A 27 -8.25 -17.34 7.75
CA ASP A 27 -8.91 -18.41 8.50
C ASP A 27 -8.08 -19.71 8.67
N ARG A 28 -6.92 -19.77 7.98
CA ARG A 28 -5.95 -20.89 7.98
C ARG A 28 -6.51 -22.21 7.45
N ASP A 29 -7.43 -22.17 6.48
CA ASP A 29 -7.84 -23.36 5.72
C ASP A 29 -6.78 -23.84 4.71
N GLY A 30 -5.75 -23.02 4.44
CA GLY A 30 -4.68 -23.27 3.49
C GLY A 30 -4.92 -22.63 2.12
N ARG A 31 -5.75 -21.58 2.06
CA ARG A 31 -6.06 -20.79 0.86
C ARG A 31 -6.10 -19.33 1.24
N ASP A 32 -5.47 -18.50 0.42
CA ASP A 32 -5.58 -17.06 0.60
C ASP A 32 -7.03 -16.61 0.33
N ASP A 33 -7.64 -15.96 1.33
CA ASP A 33 -8.88 -15.23 1.20
C ASP A 33 -8.65 -13.94 0.41
N LEU A 34 -9.72 -13.31 -0.08
CA LEU A 34 -9.65 -12.08 -0.87
C LEU A 34 -10.40 -10.93 -0.20
N VAL A 35 -9.69 -9.85 0.12
CA VAL A 35 -10.26 -8.59 0.60
C VAL A 35 -10.43 -7.63 -0.58
N LEU A 36 -11.61 -7.02 -0.71
CA LEU A 36 -11.94 -6.05 -1.74
C LEU A 36 -12.52 -4.79 -1.11
N ALA A 37 -11.87 -3.64 -1.30
CA ALA A 37 -12.40 -2.34 -0.88
C ALA A 37 -13.29 -1.71 -1.95
N ALA A 38 -14.34 -1.04 -1.50
CA ALA A 38 -15.28 -0.21 -2.25
C ALA A 38 -15.47 1.14 -1.53
N PRO A 39 -14.45 2.02 -1.51
CA PRO A 39 -14.41 3.20 -0.66
C PRO A 39 -15.50 4.22 -0.98
N ASN A 40 -15.94 4.28 -2.25
CA ASN A 40 -16.96 5.23 -2.71
C ASN A 40 -18.37 4.61 -2.73
N THR A 41 -18.70 3.82 -1.70
CA THR A 41 -20.05 3.27 -1.50
C THR A 41 -21.04 4.40 -1.17
N LEU A 42 -22.04 4.60 -2.03
CA LEU A 42 -23.00 5.73 -1.95
C LEU A 42 -24.42 5.33 -1.51
N GLU A 43 -24.80 4.08 -1.75
CA GLU A 43 -26.15 3.57 -1.53
C GLU A 43 -26.19 2.70 -0.28
N ASP A 44 -27.37 2.60 0.35
CA ASP A 44 -27.69 1.91 1.62
C ASP A 44 -26.92 2.29 2.91
N LEU A 45 -25.75 2.91 2.79
CA LEU A 45 -24.96 3.49 3.88
C LEU A 45 -24.94 5.04 3.84
N PRO A 46 -24.33 5.73 4.83
CA PRO A 46 -23.98 7.14 4.67
C PRO A 46 -23.13 7.35 3.40
N ASN A 47 -23.38 8.45 2.70
CA ASN A 47 -22.76 8.79 1.42
C ASN A 47 -21.22 8.77 1.51
N GLU A 48 -20.54 8.03 0.62
CA GLU A 48 -19.08 7.84 0.61
C GLU A 48 -18.48 7.31 1.94
N SER A 49 -19.26 6.55 2.72
CA SER A 49 -18.74 5.88 3.92
C SER A 49 -17.75 4.75 3.58
N GLY A 50 -17.95 4.10 2.43
CA GLY A 50 -17.16 2.97 1.99
C GLY A 50 -17.60 1.64 2.59
N ARG A 51 -17.15 0.56 1.94
CA ARG A 51 -17.42 -0.82 2.33
C ARG A 51 -16.22 -1.70 1.98
N VAL A 52 -15.91 -2.68 2.83
CA VAL A 52 -14.91 -3.72 2.53
C VAL A 52 -15.59 -5.08 2.56
N PHE A 53 -15.26 -5.93 1.59
CA PHE A 53 -15.74 -7.29 1.48
C PHE A 53 -14.58 -8.24 1.68
N VAL A 54 -14.70 -9.18 2.62
CA VAL A 54 -13.75 -10.27 2.84
C VAL A 54 -14.41 -11.57 2.35
N LEU A 55 -13.81 -12.19 1.34
CA LEU A 55 -14.31 -13.38 0.65
C LEU A 55 -13.40 -14.57 0.99
N HIS A 56 -13.98 -15.64 1.52
CA HIS A 56 -13.21 -16.87 1.79
C HIS A 56 -12.42 -17.36 0.55
N GLY A 57 -11.21 -17.88 0.81
CA GLY A 57 -10.41 -18.62 -0.15
C GLY A 57 -11.15 -19.88 -0.62
N ARG A 58 -11.05 -20.20 -1.92
CA ARG A 58 -11.81 -21.32 -2.54
C ARG A 58 -10.95 -22.18 -3.45
N SER A 59 -11.29 -23.46 -3.55
CA SER A 59 -10.67 -24.39 -4.50
C SER A 59 -11.01 -24.11 -5.96
N ASP A 60 -12.17 -23.51 -6.21
CA ASP A 60 -12.78 -23.45 -7.52
C ASP A 60 -13.65 -22.21 -7.69
N TRP A 61 -13.02 -21.13 -8.15
CA TRP A 61 -13.67 -19.88 -8.57
C TRP A 61 -14.43 -20.07 -9.90
N THR A 62 -15.45 -20.94 -9.90
CA THR A 62 -16.16 -21.39 -11.11
C THR A 62 -17.43 -20.60 -11.42
N THR A 63 -17.84 -19.70 -10.54
CA THR A 63 -19.01 -18.83 -10.69
C THR A 63 -18.65 -17.37 -10.44
N ASN A 64 -19.08 -16.48 -11.33
CA ASN A 64 -19.00 -15.04 -11.09
C ASN A 64 -19.76 -14.66 -9.82
N ILE A 65 -19.19 -13.74 -9.06
CA ILE A 65 -19.71 -13.25 -7.79
C ILE A 65 -20.34 -11.88 -8.02
N ARG A 66 -21.47 -11.59 -7.36
CA ARG A 66 -22.09 -10.26 -7.37
C ARG A 66 -22.24 -9.79 -5.94
N LEU A 67 -21.52 -8.75 -5.57
CA LEU A 67 -21.45 -8.31 -4.18
C LEU A 67 -22.80 -7.76 -3.68
N ILE A 68 -23.66 -7.27 -4.57
CA ILE A 68 -25.05 -6.90 -4.23
C ILE A 68 -25.87 -8.07 -3.66
N GLU A 69 -25.61 -9.31 -4.09
CA GLU A 69 -26.32 -10.50 -3.61
C GLU A 69 -25.89 -10.87 -2.18
N ALA A 70 -24.72 -10.38 -1.71
CA ALA A 70 -24.30 -10.49 -0.31
C ALA A 70 -25.07 -9.54 0.62
N LEU A 71 -25.45 -8.35 0.11
CA LEU A 71 -26.11 -7.27 0.86
C LEU A 71 -27.63 -7.47 1.02
N ASP A 72 -28.26 -8.25 0.13
CA ASP A 72 -29.67 -8.62 0.23
C ASP A 72 -29.86 -10.14 0.46
N PRO A 73 -29.53 -10.65 1.66
CA PRO A 73 -29.76 -12.06 2.01
C PRO A 73 -31.26 -12.43 2.11
N VAL A 74 -32.18 -11.47 1.99
CA VAL A 74 -33.62 -11.73 1.95
C VAL A 74 -34.06 -12.14 0.54
N SER A 75 -33.56 -11.45 -0.50
CA SER A 75 -33.78 -11.82 -1.90
C SER A 75 -32.87 -12.94 -2.37
N PHE A 76 -31.66 -13.06 -1.80
CA PHE A 76 -30.64 -14.04 -2.18
C PHE A 76 -30.25 -14.97 -1.00
N PRO A 77 -31.20 -15.66 -0.36
CA PRO A 77 -30.93 -16.43 0.86
C PRO A 77 -29.93 -17.57 0.66
N ASP A 78 -29.84 -18.12 -0.54
CA ASP A 78 -28.90 -19.20 -0.84
C ASP A 78 -27.47 -18.68 -1.08
N PHE A 79 -27.29 -17.40 -1.45
CA PHE A 79 -25.97 -16.82 -1.80
C PHE A 79 -24.97 -16.94 -0.64
N GLN A 80 -25.44 -16.68 0.58
CA GLN A 80 -24.65 -16.81 1.81
C GLN A 80 -24.47 -18.27 2.30
N THR A 81 -24.94 -19.27 1.53
CA THR A 81 -24.89 -20.69 1.90
C THR A 81 -24.11 -21.58 0.92
N TYR A 82 -23.78 -21.10 -0.28
CA TYR A 82 -23.23 -21.97 -1.32
C TYR A 82 -21.76 -22.36 -1.13
N ASP A 83 -20.88 -21.45 -0.70
CA ASP A 83 -19.44 -21.75 -0.53
C ASP A 83 -18.73 -20.78 0.46
N HIS A 84 -19.34 -20.64 1.64
CA HIS A 84 -18.94 -19.74 2.74
C HIS A 84 -18.98 -18.23 2.44
N GLN A 85 -19.05 -17.44 3.51
CA GLN A 85 -19.75 -16.15 3.56
C GLN A 85 -18.88 -14.98 3.11
N ILE A 86 -19.48 -14.02 2.41
CA ILE A 86 -18.82 -12.72 2.22
C ILE A 86 -19.06 -11.90 3.48
N ARG A 87 -18.00 -11.64 4.23
CA ARG A 87 -18.03 -10.80 5.42
C ARG A 87 -17.89 -9.35 4.98
N ILE A 88 -18.70 -8.49 5.58
CA ILE A 88 -18.86 -7.10 5.14
C ILE A 88 -18.47 -6.20 6.30
N ILE A 89 -17.58 -5.25 6.06
CA ILE A 89 -17.24 -4.17 6.97
C ILE A 89 -17.85 -2.89 6.38
N GLU A 90 -18.66 -2.19 7.18
CA GLU A 90 -19.42 -1.01 6.77
C GLU A 90 -18.82 0.26 7.38
N GLY A 91 -18.65 1.29 6.54
CA GLY A 91 -18.07 2.57 6.93
C GLY A 91 -18.88 3.30 8.01
N PRO A 92 -18.21 4.04 8.91
CA PRO A 92 -18.84 4.59 10.12
C PRO A 92 -19.76 5.81 9.90
N TYR A 93 -19.47 6.70 8.95
CA TYR A 93 -20.24 7.92 8.67
C TYR A 93 -19.92 8.45 7.25
N GLU A 94 -20.51 9.58 6.87
CA GLU A 94 -20.37 10.18 5.53
C GLU A 94 -18.91 10.57 5.20
N PHE A 95 -18.46 10.28 3.97
CA PHE A 95 -17.08 10.53 3.50
C PHE A 95 -15.98 9.79 4.29
N ALA A 96 -16.31 8.75 5.04
CA ALA A 96 -15.31 7.93 5.75
C ALA A 96 -14.34 7.23 4.79
N ARG A 97 -14.83 6.83 3.61
CA ARG A 97 -14.09 6.19 2.51
C ARG A 97 -13.21 5.02 2.99
N ILE A 98 -13.80 4.10 3.77
CA ILE A 98 -13.05 2.95 4.29
C ILE A 98 -12.50 2.07 3.16
N GLY A 99 -11.28 1.57 3.36
CA GLY A 99 -10.59 0.74 2.37
C GLY A 99 -9.88 1.54 1.27
N GLU A 100 -9.60 2.83 1.48
CA GLU A 100 -8.59 3.56 0.70
C GLU A 100 -7.15 3.11 1.01
N THR A 101 -6.92 2.39 2.11
CA THR A 101 -5.69 1.64 2.33
C THR A 101 -6.01 0.43 3.21
N LEU A 102 -5.30 -0.66 2.91
CA LEU A 102 -5.38 -1.94 3.58
C LEU A 102 -3.94 -2.41 3.87
N GLY A 103 -3.82 -3.41 4.73
CA GLY A 103 -2.61 -4.21 4.84
C GLY A 103 -2.92 -5.48 5.64
N SER A 104 -2.25 -6.59 5.34
CA SER A 104 -2.45 -7.85 6.05
C SER A 104 -1.14 -8.52 6.45
N ALA A 105 -1.06 -9.11 7.65
CA ALA A 105 0.05 -9.93 8.13
C ALA A 105 -0.23 -10.56 9.51
N ASP A 106 0.57 -11.56 9.92
CA ASP A 106 0.59 -12.13 11.28
C ASP A 106 1.40 -11.21 12.20
N LEU A 107 0.76 -10.14 12.67
CA LEU A 107 1.42 -9.04 13.37
C LEU A 107 1.63 -9.37 14.86
N ASP A 108 0.94 -10.36 15.44
CA ASP A 108 1.14 -10.79 16.83
C ASP A 108 1.82 -12.18 16.97
N ASN A 109 2.15 -12.84 15.85
CA ASN A 109 2.72 -14.19 15.81
C ASN A 109 1.81 -15.27 16.44
N ASN A 110 0.49 -15.10 16.36
CA ASN A 110 -0.50 -16.15 16.63
C ASN A 110 -0.60 -17.13 15.43
N GLY A 111 -0.10 -16.73 14.25
CA GLY A 111 -0.03 -17.50 13.02
C GLY A 111 -1.19 -17.26 12.06
N PHE A 112 -2.24 -16.54 12.48
CA PHE A 112 -3.32 -16.05 11.62
C PHE A 112 -2.99 -14.62 11.24
N PRO A 113 -3.09 -14.23 9.96
CA PRO A 113 -3.00 -12.82 9.59
C PRO A 113 -4.11 -11.97 10.23
N GLU A 114 -3.74 -10.77 10.68
CA GLU A 114 -4.65 -9.66 10.97
C GLU A 114 -4.89 -8.83 9.70
N LEU A 115 -6.07 -8.21 9.60
CA LEU A 115 -6.37 -7.18 8.60
C LEU A 115 -6.28 -5.78 9.24
N LEU A 116 -5.41 -4.94 8.69
CA LEU A 116 -5.38 -3.50 8.93
C LEU A 116 -6.25 -2.78 7.89
N LEU A 117 -7.11 -1.88 8.37
CA LEU A 117 -8.01 -1.07 7.57
C LEU A 117 -7.83 0.41 7.90
N GLY A 118 -7.40 1.21 6.93
CA GLY A 118 -7.35 2.66 7.05
C GLY A 118 -8.74 3.28 7.05
N VAL A 119 -8.97 4.19 8.01
CA VAL A 119 -10.12 5.09 8.08
C VAL A 119 -9.63 6.53 8.28
N PRO A 120 -8.91 7.09 7.29
CA PRO A 120 -8.22 8.39 7.43
C PRO A 120 -9.16 9.55 7.71
N ASN A 121 -10.41 9.49 7.22
CA ASN A 121 -11.39 10.56 7.38
C ASN A 121 -12.16 10.50 8.71
N GLU A 122 -11.71 9.74 9.72
CA GLU A 122 -12.49 9.50 10.95
C GLU A 122 -12.41 10.58 12.00
N ASN A 123 -13.55 11.23 12.21
CA ASN A 123 -13.81 12.11 13.33
C ASN A 123 -13.91 11.31 14.64
N VAL A 124 -13.14 11.71 15.65
CA VAL A 124 -13.17 11.08 16.98
C VAL A 124 -14.04 11.92 17.93
N VAL A 125 -15.15 11.34 18.41
CA VAL A 125 -16.11 12.02 19.29
C VAL A 125 -15.86 11.64 20.75
N THR A 126 -15.25 12.55 21.50
CA THR A 126 -14.99 12.39 22.93
C THR A 126 -16.08 13.05 23.77
N GLN A 127 -16.84 12.27 24.55
CA GLN A 127 -17.82 12.79 25.50
C GLN A 127 -17.31 12.74 26.95
N VAL A 128 -17.16 13.90 27.58
CA VAL A 128 -16.84 14.04 29.01
C VAL A 128 -18.01 14.68 29.74
N GLY A 129 -18.87 13.84 30.32
CA GLY A 129 -20.09 14.28 30.99
C GLY A 129 -21.10 14.84 29.99
N ASN A 130 -21.36 16.16 30.06
CA ASN A 130 -22.25 16.86 29.13
C ASN A 130 -21.50 17.56 27.98
N ASN A 131 -20.17 17.55 28.01
CA ASN A 131 -19.36 18.16 26.96
C ASN A 131 -19.06 17.10 25.90
N VAL A 132 -19.35 17.42 24.64
CA VAL A 132 -18.92 16.63 23.49
C VAL A 132 -17.87 17.47 22.77
N ALA A 133 -16.68 16.89 22.58
CA ALA A 133 -15.64 17.42 21.71
C ALA A 133 -15.49 16.45 20.54
N THR A 134 -15.48 16.97 19.32
CA THR A 134 -15.18 16.19 18.12
C THR A 134 -13.82 16.63 17.63
N ARG A 135 -12.88 15.69 17.51
CA ARG A 135 -11.63 15.89 16.80
C ARG A 135 -11.85 15.51 15.34
N LEU A 136 -11.69 16.45 14.43
CA LEU A 136 -12.04 16.32 13.02
C LEU A 136 -10.92 15.63 12.24
N ARG A 137 -11.26 14.52 11.57
CA ARG A 137 -10.37 13.70 10.72
C ARG A 137 -8.92 13.47 11.23
N PRO A 138 -8.67 13.13 12.52
CA PRO A 138 -7.36 12.65 12.96
C PRO A 138 -6.89 11.40 12.21
N GLY A 139 -7.83 10.63 11.64
CA GLY A 139 -7.58 9.34 11.04
C GLY A 139 -7.40 8.23 12.06
N ARG A 140 -7.77 7.02 11.64
CA ARG A 140 -7.68 5.79 12.44
C ARG A 140 -7.27 4.61 11.57
N ILE A 141 -6.64 3.62 12.18
CA ILE A 141 -6.47 2.28 11.63
C ILE A 141 -7.27 1.32 12.50
N ARG A 142 -8.06 0.44 11.87
CA ARG A 142 -8.73 -0.67 12.54
C ARG A 142 -8.01 -1.96 12.26
N LEU A 143 -7.76 -2.73 13.30
CA LEU A 143 -7.22 -4.09 13.24
C LEU A 143 -8.37 -5.08 13.45
N PHE A 144 -8.40 -6.12 12.62
CA PHE A 144 -9.31 -7.25 12.74
C PHE A 144 -8.54 -8.55 12.80
N GLU A 145 -8.81 -9.33 13.84
CA GLU A 145 -8.29 -10.69 14.03
C GLU A 145 -9.16 -11.72 13.30
N SER A 146 -8.58 -12.89 13.03
CA SER A 146 -9.28 -14.04 12.44
C SER A 146 -10.63 -14.38 13.10
N PRO A 147 -10.82 -14.39 14.44
CA PRO A 147 -12.13 -14.72 15.03
C PRO A 147 -13.24 -13.70 14.73
N THR A 148 -12.90 -12.45 14.46
CA THR A 148 -13.84 -11.38 14.10
C THR A 148 -14.15 -11.40 12.61
N LEU A 149 -13.15 -11.67 11.76
CA LEU A 149 -13.32 -11.90 10.34
C LEU A 149 -14.01 -13.25 10.03
N PHE A 150 -13.80 -14.30 10.82
CA PHE A 150 -14.25 -15.66 10.56
C PHE A 150 -14.82 -16.33 11.84
N PRO A 151 -15.94 -15.81 12.38
CA PRO A 151 -16.52 -16.30 13.62
C PRO A 151 -17.06 -17.73 13.47
N ASN A 152 -17.07 -18.46 14.58
CA ASN A 152 -17.65 -19.80 14.66
C ASN A 152 -18.77 -19.82 15.73
N PRO A 153 -20.06 -19.93 15.35
CA PRO A 153 -20.57 -20.17 14.00
C PRO A 153 -20.44 -18.94 13.06
N PRO A 154 -20.34 -19.17 11.72
CA PRO A 154 -20.25 -18.10 10.73
C PRO A 154 -21.41 -17.11 10.80
N SER A 155 -21.11 -15.81 10.71
CA SER A 155 -22.06 -14.71 10.80
C SER A 155 -22.12 -13.89 9.51
N ILE A 156 -23.32 -13.68 8.97
CA ILE A 156 -23.56 -12.78 7.85
C ILE A 156 -23.81 -11.33 8.28
N ASP A 157 -23.88 -11.06 9.59
CA ASP A 157 -24.10 -9.69 10.08
C ASP A 157 -22.85 -8.83 9.77
N PRO A 158 -23.03 -7.66 9.12
CA PRO A 158 -21.92 -6.76 8.83
C PRO A 158 -21.26 -6.20 10.09
N ILE A 159 -19.94 -6.06 10.05
CA ILE A 159 -19.15 -5.36 11.05
C ILE A 159 -19.34 -3.85 10.82
N ARG A 160 -20.02 -3.17 11.73
CA ARG A 160 -20.25 -1.72 11.63
C ARG A 160 -19.22 -0.96 12.44
N LEU A 161 -18.42 -0.15 11.75
CA LEU A 161 -17.44 0.71 12.39
C LEU A 161 -18.08 1.85 13.20
N ALA A 162 -19.30 2.27 12.82
CA ALA A 162 -20.08 3.27 13.56
C ALA A 162 -20.39 2.86 15.03
N ASP A 163 -20.38 1.55 15.30
CA ASP A 163 -20.61 0.96 16.61
C ASP A 163 -19.28 0.62 17.33
N GLU A 164 -18.14 1.11 16.82
CA GLU A 164 -16.76 0.84 17.30
C GLU A 164 -16.34 -0.64 17.29
N ASN A 165 -16.86 -1.42 16.33
CA ASN A 165 -16.49 -2.82 16.18
C ASN A 165 -15.16 -2.98 15.44
N SER A 166 -14.09 -3.24 16.20
CA SER A 166 -12.77 -3.68 15.75
C SER A 166 -12.05 -4.35 16.92
N ASP A 167 -11.12 -5.27 16.68
CA ASP A 167 -10.37 -5.92 17.76
C ASP A 167 -9.34 -4.95 18.38
N PHE A 168 -8.76 -4.07 17.56
CA PHE A 168 -7.96 -2.93 18.02
C PHE A 168 -8.11 -1.69 17.15
N THR A 169 -7.90 -0.52 17.75
CA THR A 169 -7.84 0.79 17.08
C THR A 169 -6.49 1.47 17.33
N PHE A 170 -5.91 2.04 16.27
CA PHE A 170 -4.88 3.08 16.34
C PHE A 170 -5.49 4.41 15.87
N THR A 171 -5.25 5.50 16.59
CA THR A 171 -5.92 6.80 16.36
C THR A 171 -4.88 7.93 16.30
N GLY A 172 -4.96 8.82 15.32
CA GLY A 172 -4.09 10.01 15.20
C GLY A 172 -4.25 11.03 16.35
N GLU A 173 -3.30 11.96 16.51
CA GLU A 173 -3.33 12.97 17.58
C GLU A 173 -4.10 14.22 17.21
N SER A 174 -3.72 14.82 16.08
CA SER A 174 -4.14 16.15 15.66
C SER A 174 -5.36 16.06 14.74
N GLU A 175 -5.96 17.20 14.42
CA GLU A 175 -7.06 17.26 13.45
C GLU A 175 -6.48 17.27 12.04
N TYR A 176 -7.18 16.63 11.09
CA TYR A 176 -6.84 16.60 9.66
C TYR A 176 -5.55 15.88 9.21
N ASP A 177 -4.67 15.45 10.12
CA ASP A 177 -3.51 14.56 9.90
C ASP A 177 -3.75 13.34 8.96
N LEU A 178 -4.99 12.85 8.89
CA LEU A 178 -5.40 11.64 8.16
C LEU A 178 -4.56 10.40 8.52
N TYR A 179 -4.27 10.17 9.80
CA TYR A 179 -3.52 9.01 10.28
C TYR A 179 -4.08 7.69 9.71
N GLY A 180 -3.20 6.89 9.09
CA GLY A 180 -3.60 5.65 8.40
C GLY A 180 -4.16 5.89 7.00
N LYS A 181 -3.75 6.97 6.32
CA LYS A 181 -3.96 7.18 4.86
C LYS A 181 -2.99 6.34 4.01
N GLY A 182 -1.85 5.95 4.57
CA GLY A 182 -0.98 4.92 4.04
C GLY A 182 -0.69 3.86 5.11
N ILE A 183 -0.67 2.59 4.69
CA ILE A 183 -0.30 1.43 5.52
C ILE A 183 0.70 0.61 4.72
N PHE A 184 1.77 0.14 5.35
CA PHE A 184 2.75 -0.78 4.76
C PHE A 184 3.23 -1.77 5.83
N VAL A 185 3.40 -3.03 5.48
CA VAL A 185 3.53 -4.13 6.44
C VAL A 185 4.69 -5.06 6.07
N THR A 186 5.65 -5.23 6.98
CA THR A 186 6.96 -5.86 6.77
C THR A 186 7.60 -6.25 8.11
N ASP A 187 8.41 -7.31 8.17
CA ASP A 187 9.38 -7.53 9.26
C ASP A 187 10.53 -6.50 9.16
N TRP A 188 10.24 -5.27 9.56
CA TRP A 188 11.21 -4.16 9.52
C TRP A 188 12.42 -4.45 10.41
N ASN A 189 12.23 -5.14 11.54
CA ASN A 189 13.26 -5.29 12.56
C ASN A 189 14.07 -6.61 12.47
N GLY A 190 13.60 -7.59 11.70
CA GLY A 190 14.23 -8.89 11.45
C GLY A 190 14.03 -9.90 12.58
N ASP A 191 12.95 -9.80 13.36
CA ASP A 191 12.66 -10.74 14.46
C ASP A 191 11.69 -11.87 14.08
N GLY A 192 11.18 -11.88 12.84
CA GLY A 192 10.25 -12.88 12.32
C GLY A 192 8.80 -12.65 12.77
N VAL A 193 8.46 -11.43 13.17
CA VAL A 193 7.08 -10.95 13.37
C VAL A 193 6.89 -9.75 12.45
N ASP A 194 5.78 -9.70 11.73
CA ASP A 194 5.52 -8.57 10.84
C ASP A 194 5.25 -7.29 11.66
N ASP A 195 5.98 -6.21 11.34
CA ASP A 195 5.72 -4.86 11.82
C ASP A 195 4.84 -4.10 10.80
N PHE A 196 4.29 -2.94 11.17
CA PHE A 196 3.65 -2.04 10.20
C PHE A 196 4.07 -0.58 10.33
N TRP A 197 4.18 0.08 9.19
CA TRP A 197 4.30 1.52 9.03
C TRP A 197 2.93 2.13 8.73
N ALA A 198 2.58 3.19 9.45
CA ALA A 198 1.40 4.00 9.22
C ALA A 198 1.79 5.44 8.84
N GLY A 199 1.29 5.88 7.68
CA GLY A 199 1.48 7.21 7.14
C GLY A 199 0.47 8.22 7.66
N VAL A 200 0.95 9.45 7.84
CA VAL A 200 0.25 10.62 8.37
C VAL A 200 0.59 11.79 7.43
N PRO A 201 -0.02 11.84 6.24
CA PRO A 201 0.48 12.67 5.14
C PRO A 201 0.19 14.18 5.29
N PHE A 202 -0.59 14.56 6.31
CA PHE A 202 -0.92 15.94 6.68
C PHE A 202 -0.43 16.25 8.11
N TRP A 203 0.67 15.61 8.53
CA TRP A 203 1.26 15.87 9.85
C TRP A 203 2.12 17.13 9.81
N GLU A 204 1.77 18.11 10.64
CA GLU A 204 2.49 19.37 10.87
C GLU A 204 3.55 19.26 11.99
N ARG A 205 4.73 19.84 11.79
CA ARG A 205 5.78 19.98 12.80
C ARG A 205 5.61 21.16 13.76
N TYR A 206 4.67 21.02 14.69
CA TYR A 206 4.33 22.03 15.72
C TYR A 206 5.49 22.43 16.68
N PRO A 207 5.81 23.73 16.85
CA PRO A 207 6.04 24.76 15.84
C PRO A 207 7.49 25.30 15.89
N VAL A 208 8.13 25.50 14.73
CA VAL A 208 9.42 26.20 14.63
C VAL A 208 9.18 27.69 14.32
N ASP A 209 8.98 28.50 15.36
CA ASP A 209 8.68 29.96 15.31
C ASP A 209 7.28 30.34 14.76
N PRO A 210 6.40 31.02 15.53
CA PRO A 210 5.11 31.56 15.04
C PRO A 210 5.25 32.74 14.04
N ALA A 211 6.36 32.83 13.32
CA ALA A 211 6.54 33.62 12.11
C ALA A 211 6.47 32.73 10.85
N ASP A 212 6.82 31.45 10.96
CA ASP A 212 6.65 30.41 9.94
C ASP A 212 5.32 29.69 10.21
N TYR A 213 4.22 30.41 9.94
CA TYR A 213 2.93 29.81 9.57
C TYR A 213 2.82 29.78 8.03
N ALA A 214 3.90 29.31 7.39
CA ALA A 214 3.76 28.68 6.09
C ALA A 214 3.43 27.25 6.46
N ASP A 215 2.17 26.85 6.30
CA ASP A 215 1.68 25.57 6.77
C ASP A 215 2.26 24.47 5.86
N ASP A 216 3.46 23.98 6.19
CA ASP A 216 4.16 22.91 5.49
C ASP A 216 3.82 21.56 6.14
N ASP A 217 2.81 20.90 5.61
CA ASP A 217 2.48 19.52 5.97
C ASP A 217 3.57 18.58 5.41
N GLU A 218 4.72 18.54 6.10
CA GLU A 218 5.88 17.72 5.72
C GLU A 218 5.48 16.23 5.71
N GLY A 219 4.54 15.86 6.59
CA GLY A 219 4.03 14.51 6.75
C GLY A 219 4.95 13.60 7.57
N LEU A 220 4.42 12.45 7.98
CA LEU A 220 5.10 11.56 8.91
C LEU A 220 4.80 10.09 8.60
N VAL A 221 5.78 9.19 8.77
CA VAL A 221 5.53 7.74 8.86
C VAL A 221 5.93 7.20 10.22
N THR A 222 5.20 6.20 10.69
CA THR A 222 5.21 5.76 12.09
C THR A 222 5.26 4.24 12.17
N LEU A 223 6.27 3.68 12.82
CA LEU A 223 6.47 2.23 12.95
C LEU A 223 5.81 1.70 14.22
N PHE A 224 4.97 0.70 14.04
CA PHE A 224 4.38 -0.14 15.07
C PHE A 224 4.99 -1.54 14.95
N ARG A 225 5.67 -1.98 16.01
CA ARG A 225 6.28 -3.31 16.00
C ARG A 225 5.29 -4.41 16.33
N GLY A 226 5.28 -5.48 15.55
CA GLY A 226 4.41 -6.64 15.73
C GLY A 226 4.60 -7.29 17.10
N SER A 227 5.87 -7.44 17.53
CA SER A 227 6.23 -7.89 18.88
C SER A 227 5.65 -7.05 20.03
N GLY A 228 5.15 -5.83 19.75
CA GLY A 228 4.41 -4.99 20.69
C GLY A 228 2.90 -5.25 20.73
N LEU A 229 2.30 -5.83 19.68
CA LEU A 229 0.86 -6.07 19.57
C LEU A 229 0.37 -7.18 20.52
N VAL A 230 1.17 -8.22 20.74
CA VAL A 230 0.91 -9.34 21.67
C VAL A 230 0.45 -8.87 23.06
N ASP A 231 1.02 -7.75 23.54
CA ASP A 231 0.70 -7.19 24.85
C ASP A 231 -0.41 -6.11 24.81
N LEU A 232 -0.83 -5.61 23.63
CA LEU A 232 -1.73 -4.45 23.51
C LEU A 232 -3.06 -4.60 24.25
N PRO A 233 -3.82 -5.70 24.12
CA PRO A 233 -5.08 -5.88 24.86
C PRO A 233 -4.89 -5.86 26.38
N SER A 234 -3.70 -6.22 26.87
CA SER A 234 -3.37 -6.17 28.30
C SER A 234 -2.90 -4.79 28.77
N ARG A 235 -2.31 -3.99 27.86
CA ARG A 235 -1.77 -2.65 28.11
C ARG A 235 -2.83 -1.54 27.94
N PHE A 236 -3.74 -1.69 26.99
CA PHE A 236 -4.75 -0.72 26.60
C PHE A 236 -6.14 -1.34 26.70
N LEU A 237 -6.73 -1.29 27.90
CA LEU A 237 -8.07 -1.84 28.18
C LEU A 237 -9.20 -1.16 27.37
N SER A 238 -8.90 -0.01 26.76
CA SER A 238 -9.76 0.68 25.77
C SER A 238 -9.83 -0.03 24.43
N HIS A 239 -8.91 -0.94 24.11
CA HIS A 239 -8.66 -1.47 22.76
C HIS A 239 -8.35 -0.35 21.73
N GLU A 240 -7.79 0.75 22.23
CA GLU A 240 -7.41 1.94 21.47
C GLU A 240 -6.07 2.49 21.96
N VAL A 241 -5.17 2.80 21.02
CA VAL A 241 -3.97 3.63 21.22
C VAL A 241 -4.13 4.94 20.47
N VAL A 242 -3.98 6.06 21.19
CA VAL A 242 -3.84 7.38 20.57
C VAL A 242 -2.35 7.64 20.33
N TYR A 243 -1.97 7.72 19.07
CA TYR A 243 -0.68 8.19 18.61
C TYR A 243 -0.52 9.69 18.94
N PRO A 244 0.70 10.23 19.23
CA PRO A 244 1.97 9.59 19.55
C PRO A 244 2.17 9.41 21.07
N THR A 245 1.53 8.46 21.74
CA THR A 245 1.80 8.18 23.17
C THR A 245 3.00 7.25 23.43
N GLY A 246 4.18 7.66 22.95
CA GLY A 246 5.51 7.23 23.45
C GLY A 246 6.21 6.05 22.74
N TYR A 247 7.54 6.11 22.72
CA TYR A 247 8.51 5.09 22.22
C TYR A 247 8.23 4.50 20.84
N ILE A 248 7.68 5.33 19.96
CA ILE A 248 7.56 5.11 18.54
C ILE A 248 8.89 5.40 17.82
N THR A 249 9.13 4.66 16.76
CA THR A 249 10.09 5.00 15.71
C THR A 249 9.31 5.69 14.61
N SER A 250 9.69 6.91 14.22
CA SER A 250 9.01 7.67 13.17
C SER A 250 10.02 8.40 12.29
N ILE A 251 9.57 8.81 11.11
CA ILE A 251 10.37 9.54 10.11
C ILE A 251 9.52 10.74 9.67
N GLY A 252 10.07 11.94 9.84
CA GLY A 252 9.51 13.19 9.33
C GLY A 252 9.80 13.31 7.85
N GLY A 253 8.83 13.79 7.09
CA GLY A 253 8.97 14.05 5.67
C GLY A 253 9.93 15.20 5.36
N PRO A 254 10.11 15.50 4.07
CA PRO A 254 10.90 16.64 3.63
C PRO A 254 10.13 17.97 3.79
N ASP A 255 10.84 19.03 4.14
CA ASP A 255 10.33 20.42 4.20
C ASP A 255 10.12 20.95 2.77
N ASP A 256 8.93 21.51 2.51
CA ASP A 256 8.61 22.23 1.27
C ASP A 256 8.82 23.73 1.46
N GLU A 257 10.08 24.18 1.35
CA GLU A 257 10.48 25.58 1.48
C GLU A 257 9.76 26.55 0.50
N THR A 258 8.91 26.05 -0.41
CA THR A 258 8.39 26.78 -1.58
C THR A 258 6.88 27.03 -1.60
N GLY A 259 6.08 26.41 -0.74
CA GLY A 259 4.64 26.70 -0.65
C GLY A 259 3.92 26.08 0.55
N PRO A 260 2.66 26.47 0.84
CA PRO A 260 1.81 25.84 1.84
C PRO A 260 1.17 24.55 1.27
N ASN A 261 1.96 23.73 0.59
CA ASN A 261 1.52 22.55 -0.14
C ASN A 261 1.83 21.30 0.68
N GLU A 262 0.87 20.38 0.79
CA GLU A 262 1.01 19.22 1.67
C GLU A 262 1.76 18.11 0.93
N THR A 263 2.94 17.69 1.38
CA THR A 263 3.84 16.85 0.55
C THR A 263 3.25 15.46 0.24
N LEU A 264 2.27 15.02 1.04
CA LEU A 264 1.70 13.68 1.12
C LEU A 264 2.71 12.58 1.46
N PHE A 265 3.78 12.91 2.19
CA PHE A 265 4.76 11.93 2.66
C PHE A 265 4.11 10.78 3.43
N GLY A 266 4.43 9.54 3.05
CA GLY A 266 3.88 8.35 3.70
C GLY A 266 2.54 7.86 3.16
N ALA A 267 1.92 8.54 2.18
CA ALA A 267 0.72 8.05 1.49
C ALA A 267 1.00 6.86 0.54
N SER A 268 2.28 6.58 0.25
CA SER A 268 2.75 5.35 -0.39
C SER A 268 4.11 4.97 0.19
N MET A 269 4.30 3.68 0.47
CA MET A 269 5.51 3.10 1.06
C MET A 269 5.77 1.72 0.46
N THR A 270 7.04 1.31 0.39
CA THR A 270 7.47 -0.05 0.01
C THR A 270 8.86 -0.35 0.58
N GLU A 271 9.38 -1.56 0.41
CA GLU A 271 10.76 -1.91 0.78
C GLU A 271 11.48 -2.63 -0.37
N GLY A 272 12.80 -2.54 -0.41
CA GLY A 272 13.65 -3.30 -1.34
C GLY A 272 15.13 -3.07 -1.07
N ASP A 273 16.00 -3.98 -1.54
CA ASP A 273 17.47 -3.87 -1.52
C ASP A 273 17.93 -2.94 -2.66
N VAL A 274 17.72 -1.65 -2.46
CA VAL A 274 17.94 -0.59 -3.46
C VAL A 274 19.24 0.17 -3.23
N LEU A 275 19.89 0.01 -2.07
CA LEU A 275 21.18 0.62 -1.72
C LEU A 275 22.23 -0.39 -1.24
N GLY A 276 23.07 -0.83 -2.17
CA GLY A 276 24.24 -1.68 -1.93
C GLY A 276 24.16 -3.06 -2.57
N ALA A 277 22.96 -3.56 -2.86
CA ALA A 277 22.73 -4.95 -3.29
C ALA A 277 23.32 -5.96 -2.28
N ASP A 278 23.09 -5.73 -0.98
CA ASP A 278 23.70 -6.48 0.12
C ASP A 278 22.73 -7.44 0.86
N GLY A 279 21.47 -7.47 0.45
CA GLY A 279 20.38 -8.26 1.02
C GLY A 279 19.66 -7.61 2.21
N VAL A 280 20.00 -6.37 2.57
CA VAL A 280 19.24 -5.57 3.54
C VAL A 280 18.29 -4.64 2.77
N THR A 281 16.98 -4.76 3.04
CA THR A 281 16.00 -3.83 2.45
C THR A 281 16.03 -2.45 3.13
N GLU A 282 15.88 -1.40 2.32
CA GLU A 282 15.54 -0.04 2.74
C GLU A 282 14.02 0.13 2.83
N LEU A 283 13.57 1.16 3.57
CA LEU A 283 12.21 1.69 3.45
C LEU A 283 12.20 2.79 2.39
N ILE A 284 11.29 2.71 1.44
CA ILE A 284 11.08 3.72 0.41
C ILE A 284 9.73 4.40 0.65
N ILE A 285 9.71 5.74 0.69
CA ILE A 285 8.55 6.55 1.07
C ILE A 285 8.29 7.62 -0.01
N GLY A 286 7.05 7.72 -0.49
CA GLY A 286 6.65 8.71 -1.48
C GLY A 286 6.10 9.98 -0.85
N ALA A 287 6.48 11.13 -1.41
CA ALA A 287 5.93 12.46 -1.14
C ALA A 287 5.43 13.06 -2.46
N SER A 288 4.23 12.66 -2.89
CA SER A 288 3.76 12.89 -4.27
C SER A 288 3.33 14.32 -4.61
N ARG A 289 3.41 15.24 -3.66
CA ARG A 289 3.16 16.68 -3.89
C ARG A 289 4.39 17.55 -3.64
N TYR A 290 5.50 16.96 -3.21
CA TYR A 290 6.70 17.71 -2.87
C TYR A 290 7.13 18.65 -4.00
N ASP A 291 7.18 19.95 -3.74
CA ASP A 291 7.75 20.92 -4.66
C ASP A 291 9.28 20.75 -4.63
N THR A 292 9.90 20.51 -5.78
CA THR A 292 11.34 20.18 -5.81
C THR A 292 12.21 21.44 -5.65
N PRO A 293 13.45 21.37 -5.13
CA PRO A 293 14.29 22.54 -4.85
C PRO A 293 14.65 23.41 -6.07
N ASP A 294 14.43 22.91 -7.29
CA ASP A 294 14.47 23.70 -8.53
C ASP A 294 13.16 24.44 -8.86
N ASN A 295 12.24 24.51 -7.89
CA ASN A 295 10.93 25.17 -7.89
C ASN A 295 9.97 24.55 -8.93
N LYS A 296 9.77 23.23 -8.87
CA LYS A 296 8.70 22.55 -9.64
C LYS A 296 7.57 22.12 -8.72
N ASN A 297 6.44 22.79 -8.84
CA ASN A 297 5.26 22.57 -8.01
C ASN A 297 4.70 21.16 -8.19
N ASP A 298 4.30 20.47 -7.12
CA ASP A 298 3.61 19.16 -7.14
C ASP A 298 4.34 18.08 -7.97
N SER A 299 5.64 18.26 -8.21
CA SER A 299 6.47 17.37 -9.02
C SER A 299 6.63 16.02 -8.33
N GLY A 300 6.77 16.05 -7.00
CA GLY A 300 6.84 14.89 -6.13
C GLY A 300 8.25 14.37 -5.92
N ALA A 301 8.42 13.60 -4.84
CA ALA A 301 9.68 13.01 -4.45
C ALA A 301 9.51 11.59 -3.89
N VAL A 302 10.63 10.89 -3.82
CA VAL A 302 10.77 9.62 -3.11
C VAL A 302 12.01 9.69 -2.21
N SER A 303 11.84 9.34 -0.95
CA SER A 303 12.93 9.21 0.02
C SER A 303 13.24 7.74 0.28
N ILE A 304 14.53 7.41 0.45
CA ILE A 304 15.03 6.08 0.75
C ILE A 304 15.72 6.13 2.12
N VAL A 305 15.29 5.27 3.04
CA VAL A 305 15.73 5.27 4.45
C VAL A 305 16.24 3.89 4.84
N THR A 306 17.51 3.82 5.21
CA THR A 306 18.17 2.57 5.60
C THR A 306 17.77 2.14 7.02
N ARG A 307 17.80 0.82 7.28
CA ARG A 307 17.72 0.29 8.66
C ARG A 307 18.78 0.89 9.59
N ALA A 308 19.95 1.26 9.06
CA ALA A 308 21.05 1.85 9.83
C ALA A 308 20.73 3.27 10.32
N GLN A 309 20.14 4.14 9.49
CA GLN A 309 19.67 5.46 9.91
C GLN A 309 18.65 5.33 11.05
N MET A 310 17.64 4.46 10.89
CA MET A 310 16.62 4.25 11.92
C MET A 310 17.16 3.66 13.21
N ALA A 311 18.13 2.74 13.16
CA ALA A 311 18.73 2.13 14.34
C ALA A 311 19.66 3.10 15.11
N ASN A 312 20.25 4.08 14.43
CA ASN A 312 21.10 5.10 15.04
C ASN A 312 20.31 6.32 15.54
N HIS A 313 19.08 6.53 15.08
CA HIS A 313 18.26 7.67 15.49
C HIS A 313 17.78 7.57 16.96
N PRO A 314 17.79 8.68 17.74
CA PRO A 314 17.23 8.68 19.08
C PRO A 314 15.74 8.31 19.11
N PRO A 315 15.31 7.39 19.99
CA PRO A 315 13.89 7.05 20.11
C PRO A 315 13.09 8.22 20.70
N ASN A 316 11.80 8.32 20.34
CA ASN A 316 10.86 9.41 20.67
C ASN A 316 11.09 10.74 19.93
N PHE A 317 11.97 10.77 18.93
CA PHE A 317 12.07 11.89 17.99
C PHE A 317 11.95 11.31 16.58
N PRO A 318 11.21 11.95 15.65
CA PRO A 318 11.23 11.58 14.24
C PRO A 318 12.65 11.68 13.68
N LEU A 319 13.04 10.75 12.81
CA LEU A 319 14.16 10.97 11.90
C LEU A 319 13.73 12.04 10.89
N GLU A 320 14.26 13.25 11.04
CA GLU A 320 13.95 14.37 10.15
C GLU A 320 14.78 14.25 8.87
N LEU A 321 14.19 13.82 7.75
CA LEU A 321 14.92 13.57 6.50
C LEU A 321 15.51 14.83 5.87
N GLU A 322 15.04 16.03 6.25
CA GLU A 322 15.60 17.29 5.77
C GLU A 322 16.96 17.63 6.41
N PHE A 323 17.22 17.13 7.62
CA PHE A 323 18.48 17.40 8.34
C PHE A 323 19.43 16.20 8.35
N ASP A 324 19.09 15.12 7.63
CA ASP A 324 19.92 13.92 7.51
C ASP A 324 20.75 13.94 6.21
N PRO A 325 22.09 14.18 6.29
CA PRO A 325 22.97 14.18 5.12
C PRO A 325 23.20 12.79 4.51
N GLU A 326 22.66 11.73 5.12
CA GLU A 326 22.65 10.35 4.58
C GLU A 326 21.30 9.98 3.95
N ALA A 327 20.27 10.85 4.00
CA ALA A 327 18.98 10.60 3.35
C ALA A 327 19.11 10.71 1.82
N ALA A 328 18.87 9.60 1.11
CA ALA A 328 18.82 9.59 -0.35
C ALA A 328 17.41 9.99 -0.82
N ARG A 329 17.31 11.02 -1.67
CA ARG A 329 16.07 11.53 -2.25
C ARG A 329 16.13 11.42 -3.77
N ILE A 330 14.98 11.23 -4.42
CA ILE A 330 14.83 11.20 -5.88
C ILE A 330 13.63 12.09 -6.24
N PHE A 331 13.83 13.00 -7.19
CA PHE A 331 12.84 14.02 -7.54
C PHE A 331 12.10 13.74 -8.84
N GLY A 332 10.85 14.22 -8.93
CA GLY A 332 10.07 14.28 -10.16
C GLY A 332 10.68 15.24 -11.19
N GLU A 333 10.35 15.01 -12.46
CA GLU A 333 10.92 15.76 -13.59
C GLU A 333 10.18 17.07 -13.92
N GLY A 334 8.86 17.13 -13.72
CA GLY A 334 7.99 18.20 -14.19
C GLY A 334 6.90 18.61 -13.21
N ASP A 335 6.39 19.84 -13.39
CA ASP A 335 5.33 20.40 -12.55
C ASP A 335 4.06 19.52 -12.57
N TYR A 336 3.52 19.24 -11.39
CA TYR A 336 2.31 18.44 -11.17
C TYR A 336 2.39 16.98 -11.65
N ASP A 337 3.59 16.42 -11.89
CA ASP A 337 3.78 15.04 -12.37
C ASP A 337 3.29 13.97 -11.37
N ARG A 338 3.29 14.28 -10.06
CA ARG A 338 2.99 13.39 -8.92
C ARG A 338 3.93 12.19 -8.79
N PHE A 339 5.23 12.39 -9.01
CA PHE A 339 6.24 11.36 -8.81
C PHE A 339 6.23 10.88 -7.34
N GLY A 340 6.18 9.56 -7.15
CA GLY A 340 6.09 8.96 -5.81
C GLY A 340 4.66 8.68 -5.32
N MET A 341 3.63 8.96 -6.12
CA MET A 341 2.22 8.68 -5.74
C MET A 341 1.95 7.19 -5.51
N ARG A 342 2.67 6.31 -6.22
CA ARG A 342 2.69 4.86 -6.01
C ARG A 342 4.09 4.30 -6.20
N LEU A 343 4.42 3.31 -5.38
CA LEU A 343 5.74 2.68 -5.29
C LEU A 343 5.61 1.15 -5.31
N ALA A 344 6.62 0.48 -5.85
CA ALA A 344 6.89 -0.94 -5.64
C ALA A 344 8.40 -1.20 -5.85
N CYS A 345 8.91 -2.31 -5.33
CA CYS A 345 10.28 -2.78 -5.59
C CYS A 345 10.29 -4.25 -6.04
N GLY A 346 11.40 -4.67 -6.67
CA GLY A 346 11.71 -6.08 -6.92
C GLY A 346 12.84 -6.27 -7.95
N ASP A 347 13.38 -7.50 -8.04
CA ASP A 347 14.43 -7.90 -9.00
C ASP A 347 13.87 -7.99 -10.44
N ILE A 348 13.81 -6.83 -11.12
CA ILE A 348 13.36 -6.71 -12.51
C ILE A 348 14.53 -6.97 -13.48
N PHE A 349 15.74 -6.59 -13.08
CA PHE A 349 17.00 -6.77 -13.80
C PHE A 349 17.97 -7.60 -12.94
N PRO A 350 18.10 -8.92 -13.25
CA PRO A 350 18.95 -9.82 -12.48
C PRO A 350 20.39 -9.33 -12.31
N GLU A 351 20.92 -9.55 -11.10
CA GLU A 351 22.30 -9.23 -10.65
C GLU A 351 22.54 -7.75 -10.21
N SER A 352 21.50 -6.95 -9.92
CA SER A 352 21.66 -5.56 -9.44
C SER A 352 20.95 -5.17 -8.14
N GLY A 353 20.42 -6.13 -7.36
CA GLY A 353 19.50 -5.81 -6.26
C GLY A 353 18.12 -5.42 -6.79
N ASP A 354 17.27 -4.86 -5.96
CA ASP A 354 15.91 -4.50 -6.38
C ASP A 354 15.88 -3.21 -7.22
N GLU A 355 15.01 -3.18 -8.23
CA GLU A 355 14.61 -1.96 -8.90
C GLU A 355 13.46 -1.28 -8.17
N LEU A 356 13.60 0.02 -7.95
CA LEU A 356 12.50 0.87 -7.49
C LEU A 356 11.60 1.26 -8.68
N VAL A 357 10.32 0.92 -8.61
CA VAL A 357 9.29 1.34 -9.58
C VAL A 357 8.47 2.48 -9.00
N VAL A 358 8.44 3.62 -9.70
CA VAL A 358 7.75 4.85 -9.25
C VAL A 358 6.70 5.28 -10.26
N GLY A 359 5.46 5.45 -9.79
CA GLY A 359 4.37 6.05 -10.55
C GLY A 359 4.39 7.59 -10.48
N ALA A 360 4.20 8.23 -11.63
CA ALA A 360 3.91 9.65 -11.79
C ALA A 360 2.68 9.80 -12.73
N PRO A 361 1.46 9.58 -12.21
CA PRO A 361 0.26 9.40 -13.05
C PRO A 361 -0.18 10.67 -13.79
N GLN A 362 0.25 11.85 -13.34
CA GLN A 362 -0.06 13.13 -14.00
C GLN A 362 1.02 13.56 -14.99
N ALA A 363 2.14 12.83 -15.08
CA ALA A 363 3.27 13.18 -15.91
C ALA A 363 3.02 13.18 -17.43
N ASP A 364 3.72 14.08 -18.11
CA ASP A 364 3.66 14.27 -19.56
C ASP A 364 4.48 13.19 -20.29
N GLY A 365 3.83 12.05 -20.59
CA GLY A 365 4.34 10.97 -21.43
C GLY A 365 4.46 11.33 -22.93
N LEU A 366 4.12 10.41 -23.84
CA LEU A 366 4.03 10.75 -25.29
C LEU A 366 2.83 11.66 -25.62
N ARG A 367 2.00 11.94 -24.62
CA ARG A 367 0.87 12.87 -24.61
C ARG A 367 0.84 13.55 -23.25
N ASN A 368 0.30 14.76 -23.19
CA ASN A 368 0.12 15.44 -21.91
C ASN A 368 -0.72 14.61 -20.94
N THR A 369 -0.32 14.60 -19.66
CA THR A 369 -1.02 13.92 -18.55
C THR A 369 -1.43 12.49 -18.90
N SER A 370 -0.51 11.74 -19.54
CA SER A 370 -0.74 10.32 -19.87
C SER A 370 -0.16 9.34 -18.84
N GLY A 371 0.53 9.88 -17.83
CA GLY A 371 1.22 9.12 -16.81
C GLY A 371 2.55 8.57 -17.30
N VAL A 372 3.51 8.50 -16.38
CA VAL A 372 4.80 7.85 -16.56
C VAL A 372 5.02 6.88 -15.40
N VAL A 373 5.62 5.73 -15.71
CA VAL A 373 6.16 4.80 -14.71
C VAL A 373 7.66 4.75 -14.92
N TYR A 374 8.40 5.07 -13.88
CA TYR A 374 9.86 5.02 -13.85
C TYR A 374 10.29 3.68 -13.24
N ILE A 375 11.29 3.04 -13.84
CA ILE A 375 11.96 1.86 -13.26
C ILE A 375 13.40 2.28 -13.03
N LEU A 376 13.80 2.34 -11.76
CA LEU A 376 15.04 2.94 -11.28
C LEU A 376 15.90 1.86 -10.64
N ASN A 377 16.98 1.49 -11.32
CA ASN A 377 18.03 0.66 -10.76
C ASN A 377 18.97 1.56 -9.96
N VAL A 378 18.64 1.75 -8.67
CA VAL A 378 19.31 2.70 -7.77
C VAL A 378 20.76 2.28 -7.54
N ASN A 379 21.02 0.98 -7.38
CA ASN A 379 22.35 0.38 -7.22
C ASN A 379 23.34 0.65 -8.37
N SER A 380 22.87 0.77 -9.60
CA SER A 380 23.73 0.99 -10.79
C SER A 380 24.01 2.46 -11.10
N GLN A 381 23.28 3.39 -10.49
CA GLN A 381 23.41 4.82 -10.77
C GLN A 381 24.20 5.54 -9.68
N ALA A 382 25.12 6.41 -10.11
CA ALA A 382 25.81 7.32 -9.20
C ALA A 382 24.93 8.54 -8.93
N TYR A 383 23.99 8.42 -7.99
CA TYR A 383 23.27 9.55 -7.42
C TYR A 383 24.20 10.28 -6.44
N PRO A 384 24.62 11.53 -6.73
CA PRO A 384 25.63 12.20 -5.93
C PRO A 384 25.02 12.87 -4.69
N ALA A 385 25.62 12.64 -3.52
CA ALA A 385 25.18 13.20 -2.23
C ALA A 385 25.21 14.75 -2.10
N GLU A 386 25.58 15.46 -3.16
CA GLU A 386 25.35 16.91 -3.30
C GLU A 386 24.99 17.17 -4.78
N GLY A 387 23.71 17.02 -5.11
CA GLY A 387 23.20 17.15 -6.48
C GLY A 387 22.06 16.16 -6.77
N GLU A 388 20.92 16.39 -6.12
CA GLU A 388 19.76 15.50 -6.14
C GLU A 388 19.37 15.03 -7.56
N PRO A 389 19.14 13.72 -7.77
CA PRO A 389 18.93 13.16 -9.09
C PRO A 389 17.50 13.41 -9.62
N THR A 390 17.42 13.79 -10.89
CA THR A 390 16.16 13.98 -11.64
C THR A 390 16.15 13.09 -12.90
N PRO A 391 15.23 12.10 -13.03
CA PRO A 391 15.06 11.25 -14.21
C PRO A 391 16.37 10.75 -14.87
N THR A 392 16.68 11.06 -16.13
CA THR A 392 15.96 11.92 -17.09
C THR A 392 15.29 11.09 -18.19
N ARG A 393 14.06 11.42 -18.62
CA ARG A 393 13.37 10.70 -19.69
C ARG A 393 14.13 10.77 -21.02
N VAL A 394 14.74 9.65 -21.40
CA VAL A 394 15.34 9.47 -22.72
C VAL A 394 14.30 8.94 -23.70
N ASP A 395 13.78 9.81 -24.57
CA ASP A 395 12.86 9.47 -25.68
C ASP A 395 13.53 8.56 -26.73
N THR A 396 13.69 7.30 -26.38
CA THR A 396 14.28 6.30 -27.24
C THR A 396 13.20 5.68 -28.11
N ALA A 397 13.01 6.22 -29.30
CA ALA A 397 12.14 5.66 -30.34
C ALA A 397 12.73 4.36 -30.94
N THR A 398 12.98 3.36 -30.09
CA THR A 398 13.39 2.01 -30.49
C THR A 398 12.16 1.21 -30.88
N PRO A 399 12.11 0.59 -32.09
CA PRO A 399 11.00 -0.28 -32.44
C PRO A 399 10.95 -1.49 -31.51
N ILE A 400 9.76 -1.73 -30.94
CA ILE A 400 9.46 -2.80 -29.98
C ILE A 400 9.98 -4.16 -30.51
N PRO A 401 10.76 -4.93 -29.72
CA PRO A 401 11.14 -6.29 -30.11
C PRO A 401 9.87 -7.13 -30.28
N THR A 402 9.62 -7.63 -31.50
CA THR A 402 8.42 -8.40 -31.80
C THR A 402 8.56 -9.82 -31.22
N PHE A 403 8.07 -10.00 -29.98
CA PHE A 403 7.98 -11.31 -29.33
C PHE A 403 7.08 -12.26 -30.14
N THR A 404 7.70 -12.99 -31.06
CA THR A 404 7.01 -13.95 -31.91
C THR A 404 6.98 -15.30 -31.21
N PHE A 405 5.92 -15.53 -30.42
CA PHE A 405 5.64 -16.86 -29.86
C PHE A 405 5.55 -17.88 -31.00
N THR A 406 6.59 -18.69 -31.14
CA THR A 406 6.62 -19.79 -32.10
C THR A 406 6.02 -21.02 -31.39
N PRO A 407 4.80 -21.46 -31.74
CA PRO A 407 4.22 -22.63 -31.10
C PRO A 407 5.08 -23.86 -31.43
N THR A 408 5.64 -24.49 -30.40
CA THR A 408 6.43 -25.71 -30.55
C THR A 408 5.48 -26.86 -30.89
N ASN A 409 5.53 -27.33 -32.14
CA ASN A 409 4.74 -28.47 -32.58
C ASN A 409 5.10 -29.72 -31.78
N THR A 410 4.08 -30.35 -31.18
CA THR A 410 4.17 -31.61 -30.46
C THR A 410 4.82 -32.70 -31.33
N LEU A 411 5.86 -33.36 -30.83
CA LEU A 411 6.55 -34.42 -31.55
C LEU A 411 5.71 -35.70 -31.60
N THR A 412 5.46 -36.21 -32.80
CA THR A 412 4.93 -37.56 -33.03
C THR A 412 6.05 -38.59 -32.79
N PRO A 413 5.83 -39.67 -32.01
CA PRO A 413 6.88 -40.66 -31.75
C PRO A 413 7.18 -41.51 -32.99
N SER A 414 8.46 -41.62 -33.34
CA SER A 414 8.94 -42.52 -34.40
C SER A 414 9.83 -43.61 -33.81
N ASN A 415 9.43 -44.88 -34.00
CA ASN A 415 10.20 -46.04 -33.60
C ASN A 415 11.09 -46.53 -34.76
N THR A 416 12.42 -46.53 -34.61
CA THR A 416 13.37 -47.55 -35.14
C THR A 416 14.81 -47.18 -34.73
N PRO A 417 15.63 -48.11 -34.19
CA PRO A 417 17.01 -47.83 -33.81
C PRO A 417 18.02 -48.08 -34.94
N THR A 418 19.12 -47.33 -35.00
CA THR A 418 20.36 -47.69 -35.71
C THR A 418 21.56 -47.06 -34.98
N ALA A 419 22.72 -47.71 -34.99
CA ALA A 419 23.80 -47.48 -34.04
C ALA A 419 25.12 -46.97 -34.67
N SER A 420 26.00 -46.41 -33.82
CA SER A 420 27.44 -46.13 -34.03
C SER A 420 27.76 -45.02 -35.06
N ASP A 421 28.59 -44.01 -34.78
CA ASP A 421 30.00 -44.12 -34.38
C ASP A 421 30.50 -43.05 -33.38
N THR A 422 31.67 -43.30 -32.80
CA THR A 422 32.45 -42.50 -31.80
C THR A 422 33.85 -42.27 -32.41
N PRO A 423 34.55 -41.10 -32.29
CA PRO A 423 34.94 -40.44 -31.03
C PRO A 423 34.88 -38.88 -31.05
N THR A 424 35.00 -38.13 -29.95
CA THR A 424 36.20 -37.98 -29.10
C THR A 424 35.83 -37.23 -27.81
N ALA A 425 36.47 -37.57 -26.68
CA ALA A 425 36.25 -36.91 -25.39
C ALA A 425 37.03 -35.59 -25.26
N SER A 426 36.44 -34.63 -24.55
CA SER A 426 37.14 -33.51 -23.91
C SER A 426 36.55 -33.33 -22.52
N ASP A 427 37.33 -33.66 -21.49
CA ASP A 427 36.89 -33.59 -20.10
C ASP A 427 36.88 -32.12 -19.62
N THR A 428 35.68 -31.57 -19.45
CA THR A 428 35.45 -30.41 -18.58
C THR A 428 34.35 -30.80 -17.60
N PRO A 429 34.60 -30.82 -16.27
CA PRO A 429 33.55 -31.09 -15.31
C PRO A 429 32.64 -29.86 -15.20
N THR A 430 31.54 -29.86 -15.96
CA THR A 430 30.42 -28.96 -15.66
C THR A 430 29.84 -29.41 -14.32
N VAL A 431 30.14 -28.66 -13.27
CA VAL A 431 29.44 -28.80 -11.99
C VAL A 431 28.01 -28.31 -12.23
N THR A 432 27.08 -29.23 -12.40
CA THR A 432 25.65 -28.90 -12.32
C THR A 432 25.34 -28.57 -10.86
N PRO A 433 24.94 -27.34 -10.50
CA PRO A 433 24.40 -27.08 -9.18
C PRO A 433 23.08 -27.85 -9.07
N THR A 434 23.11 -28.98 -8.35
CA THR A 434 21.89 -29.55 -7.78
C THR A 434 21.43 -28.61 -6.68
N PHE A 435 20.52 -27.69 -7.02
CA PHE A 435 19.76 -26.95 -6.04
C PHE A 435 19.00 -27.96 -5.15
N SER A 436 19.46 -28.15 -3.92
CA SER A 436 18.61 -28.63 -2.85
C SER A 436 17.84 -27.41 -2.36
N PRO A 437 16.50 -27.39 -2.43
CA PRO A 437 15.74 -26.35 -1.78
C PRO A 437 16.06 -26.43 -0.29
N THR A 438 16.65 -25.34 0.21
CA THR A 438 16.77 -25.08 1.64
C THR A 438 15.66 -24.10 1.93
N ASP A 439 14.78 -24.40 2.88
CA ASP A 439 13.70 -23.49 3.25
C ASP A 439 14.32 -22.13 3.65
N GLN A 440 14.18 -21.16 2.75
CA GLN A 440 14.14 -19.74 3.07
C GLN A 440 12.66 -19.39 3.12
N ALA A 441 12.26 -18.52 4.05
CA ALA A 441 10.90 -18.03 4.07
C ALA A 441 10.58 -17.41 2.70
N SER A 442 9.47 -17.81 2.07
CA SER A 442 8.97 -17.10 0.90
C SER A 442 8.74 -15.66 1.31
N SER A 443 9.33 -14.70 0.60
CA SER A 443 9.01 -13.30 0.83
C SER A 443 7.50 -13.11 0.58
N LYS A 444 6.91 -12.15 1.29
CA LYS A 444 5.48 -11.82 1.16
C LYS A 444 5.06 -11.40 -0.26
N PHE A 445 6.05 -11.08 -1.10
CA PHE A 445 5.92 -10.67 -2.49
C PHE A 445 6.25 -11.78 -3.50
N ASP A 446 6.53 -13.02 -3.07
CA ASP A 446 6.71 -14.22 -3.92
C ASP A 446 5.37 -14.98 -4.00
N TYR A 447 4.43 -14.46 -4.80
CA TYR A 447 3.07 -14.97 -4.92
C TYR A 447 3.00 -16.29 -5.69
N ASP A 448 3.88 -16.51 -6.70
CA ASP A 448 3.96 -17.78 -7.43
C ASP A 448 4.79 -18.86 -6.69
N LYS A 449 5.38 -18.49 -5.54
CA LYS A 449 6.09 -19.35 -4.57
C LYS A 449 7.29 -20.05 -5.21
N THR A 450 7.99 -19.36 -6.11
CA THR A 450 9.22 -19.83 -6.76
C THR A 450 10.50 -19.52 -5.97
N GLY A 451 10.40 -18.71 -4.91
CA GLY A 451 11.52 -18.25 -4.09
C GLY A 451 12.26 -17.05 -4.68
N VAL A 452 11.65 -16.35 -5.65
CA VAL A 452 12.18 -15.16 -6.33
C VAL A 452 11.01 -14.24 -6.61
N VAL A 453 11.08 -12.97 -6.21
CA VAL A 453 10.10 -11.96 -6.61
C VAL A 453 10.39 -11.56 -8.05
N ASP A 454 9.61 -12.03 -9.02
CA ASP A 454 9.79 -11.73 -10.44
C ASP A 454 8.60 -10.95 -11.04
N TYR A 455 8.67 -10.64 -12.35
CA TYR A 455 7.61 -9.92 -13.08
C TYR A 455 6.23 -10.63 -13.09
N ARG A 456 6.12 -11.85 -12.58
CA ARG A 456 4.87 -12.61 -12.37
C ARG A 456 4.22 -12.31 -11.03
N ASP A 457 5.04 -11.99 -10.03
CA ASP A 457 4.59 -11.58 -8.70
C ASP A 457 4.25 -10.10 -8.65
N LEU A 458 4.72 -9.34 -9.65
CA LEU A 458 4.29 -7.99 -9.96
C LEU A 458 2.78 -7.95 -10.29
N TRP A 459 1.97 -7.85 -9.23
CA TRP A 459 0.55 -7.53 -9.34
C TRP A 459 0.36 -6.16 -9.99
N MET A 460 -0.83 -5.95 -10.58
CA MET A 460 -1.12 -4.71 -11.28
C MET A 460 -1.11 -3.51 -10.33
N PHE A 461 -0.33 -2.49 -10.69
CA PHE A 461 -0.43 -1.13 -10.16
C PHE A 461 -1.82 -0.56 -10.42
N SER A 462 -2.80 -0.82 -9.54
CA SER A 462 -4.09 -0.13 -9.54
C SER A 462 -4.68 0.10 -8.16
N SER A 463 -3.84 0.46 -7.20
CA SER A 463 -4.23 1.24 -6.03
C SER A 463 -4.36 2.71 -6.46
N HIS A 464 -5.60 3.20 -6.59
CA HIS A 464 -5.95 4.59 -6.97
C HIS A 464 -5.54 5.10 -8.37
N TRP A 465 -6.34 4.82 -9.41
CA TRP A 465 -6.32 5.58 -10.67
C TRP A 465 -7.53 6.54 -10.77
N MET A 466 -7.24 7.84 -10.66
CA MET A 466 -8.13 9.00 -10.89
C MET A 466 -9.35 9.18 -9.97
N GLU A 467 -9.36 10.32 -9.27
CA GLU A 467 -10.59 11.14 -9.19
C GLU A 467 -10.77 11.93 -10.50
N ASP A 468 -12.02 12.29 -10.82
CA ASP A 468 -12.46 12.59 -12.18
C ASP A 468 -11.71 13.73 -12.88
N ALA A 469 -11.23 13.45 -14.10
CA ALA A 469 -10.68 14.44 -15.01
C ALA A 469 -11.77 15.32 -15.66
N THR A 470 -12.54 16.07 -14.85
CA THR A 470 -13.39 17.16 -15.34
C THR A 470 -12.66 18.48 -15.25
N GLY A 471 -12.06 18.91 -16.36
CA GLY A 471 -11.30 20.15 -16.42
C GLY A 471 -12.15 21.40 -16.16
N SER A 472 -12.03 21.97 -14.96
CA SER A 472 -12.20 23.40 -14.69
C SER A 472 -11.08 23.88 -13.78
N SER A 473 -10.51 25.04 -14.13
CA SER A 473 -9.34 25.65 -13.51
C SER A 473 -9.50 26.03 -12.03
N SER A 474 -8.35 26.12 -11.35
CA SER A 474 -8.11 26.72 -10.02
C SER A 474 -8.82 26.05 -8.83
N HIS A 475 -8.07 25.19 -8.13
CA HIS A 475 -8.13 25.10 -6.67
C HIS A 475 -6.90 25.82 -6.11
N GLU A 476 -7.09 27.09 -5.75
CA GLU A 476 -6.40 27.60 -4.55
C GLU A 476 -7.16 27.06 -3.33
N SER A 477 -6.55 27.16 -2.14
CA SER A 477 -7.00 26.50 -0.90
C SER A 477 -8.51 26.70 -0.58
N PRO A 478 -9.18 25.67 0.00
CA PRO A 478 -10.60 25.74 0.31
C PRO A 478 -10.86 26.60 1.55
N ASP A 479 -10.86 27.92 1.37
CA ASP A 479 -11.32 28.88 2.38
C ASP A 479 -12.79 28.55 2.74
N LEU A 480 -13.05 28.33 4.03
CA LEU A 480 -14.16 27.50 4.58
C LEU A 480 -15.59 28.06 4.37
N VAL A 481 -15.76 29.07 3.52
CA VAL A 481 -16.96 29.93 3.44
C VAL A 481 -17.90 29.54 2.30
N ASP A 482 -17.40 28.97 1.19
CA ASP A 482 -18.23 28.74 -0.01
C ASP A 482 -19.00 27.39 0.00
N PHE A 483 -18.57 26.39 0.76
CA PHE A 483 -19.27 25.09 0.86
C PHE A 483 -20.68 25.18 1.49
N LEU A 484 -20.99 26.28 2.19
CA LEU A 484 -22.30 26.49 2.84
C LEU A 484 -23.35 27.19 1.95
N ASN A 485 -23.00 27.59 0.72
CA ASN A 485 -23.89 28.36 -0.16
C ASN A 485 -24.54 27.56 -1.31
N GLU A 486 -24.25 26.27 -1.48
CA GLU A 486 -24.86 25.43 -2.52
C GLU A 486 -25.92 24.42 -1.99
N ILE A 487 -26.69 24.85 -0.99
CA ILE A 487 -27.93 24.19 -0.55
C ILE A 487 -29.10 25.20 -0.56
N ASP A 488 -29.61 25.53 -1.76
CA ASP A 488 -31.00 25.96 -2.03
C ASP A 488 -31.38 25.85 -3.52
#